data_AF-A0A9D9K058-F1
#
_entry.id   AF-A0A9D9K058-F1
#
_cell.length_a   1.000
_cell.length_b   1.000
_cell.length_c   1.000
_cell.angle_alpha   90.00
_cell.angle_beta   90.00
_cell.angle_gamma   90.00
#
_symmetry.space_group_name_H-M   'P 1'
#
loop_
_entity.id
_entity.type
_entity.pdbx_description
1 polymer ?
#
loop_
_entity_poly.entity_id
_entity_poly.type
_entity_poly.pdbx_seq_one_letter_code
_entity_poly.pdbx_strand_id
1 'polypeptide(L)'
;MRRNQTVGWVHRRLRSFPFAFAGIGHLLRTQGNAQIHVAVGSVAIILGFLFNIERGEWLALALTITLVLAAEGVNTAVEAVVDLVTPGFHPLAKIAKDVAAGTVLLTAIGAVVVGLIVFLPRLWALAAPWVMGAL
;
A
#
# COMPACT_ATOMS: atom_id res chain seq x y z
N MET A 1 37.16 20.26 -26.62
CA MET A 1 37.28 19.07 -25.75
C MET A 1 35.91 18.39 -25.65
N ARG A 2 35.72 17.23 -26.30
CA ARG A 2 34.46 16.47 -26.27
C ARG A 2 34.41 15.64 -24.99
N ARG A 3 33.59 16.04 -24.00
CA ARG A 3 33.31 15.23 -22.81
C ARG A 3 32.58 13.96 -23.24
N ASN A 4 33.19 12.83 -22.94
CA ASN A 4 32.69 11.49 -23.22
C ASN A 4 31.33 11.26 -22.51
N GLN A 5 30.22 11.31 -23.25
CA GLN A 5 28.83 11.16 -22.76
C GLN A 5 28.37 9.68 -22.67
N THR A 6 29.28 8.71 -22.78
CA THR A 6 28.96 7.26 -22.79
C THR A 6 28.91 6.63 -21.39
N VAL A 7 28.59 7.38 -20.34
CA VAL A 7 28.13 6.76 -19.08
C VAL A 7 26.70 6.28 -19.34
N GLY A 8 26.62 5.02 -19.75
CA GLY A 8 25.45 4.37 -20.33
C GLY A 8 24.21 4.47 -19.44
N TRP A 9 23.06 4.50 -20.09
CA TRP A 9 21.71 4.60 -19.51
C TRP A 9 21.47 3.73 -18.25
N VAL A 10 22.16 2.59 -18.16
CA VAL A 10 22.19 1.70 -16.99
C VAL A 10 22.70 2.41 -15.73
N HIS A 11 23.79 3.17 -15.82
CA HIS A 11 24.41 3.85 -14.69
C HIS A 11 23.55 5.00 -14.13
N ARG A 12 22.70 5.61 -14.98
CA ARG A 12 21.71 6.62 -14.55
C ARG A 12 20.47 5.99 -13.91
N ARG A 13 19.98 4.85 -14.41
CA ARG A 13 18.87 4.11 -13.80
C ARG A 13 19.23 3.47 -12.47
N LEU A 14 20.45 2.96 -12.30
CA LEU A 14 20.90 2.45 -11.00
C LEU A 14 21.00 3.54 -9.93
N ARG A 15 21.24 4.80 -10.33
CA ARG A 15 21.23 5.94 -9.40
C ARG A 15 19.83 6.40 -8.97
N SER A 16 18.74 5.97 -9.62
CA SER A 16 17.39 6.33 -9.17
C SER A 16 16.85 5.45 -8.04
N PHE A 17 17.39 4.24 -7.86
CA PHE A 17 16.94 3.32 -6.81
C PHE A 17 17.14 3.86 -5.39
N PRO A 18 18.29 4.48 -5.03
CA PRO A 18 18.45 5.09 -3.71
C PRO A 18 17.39 6.16 -3.41
N PHE A 19 16.99 6.96 -4.41
CA PHE A 19 15.93 7.97 -4.23
C PHE A 19 14.56 7.32 -4.04
N ALA A 20 14.25 6.27 -4.80
CA ALA A 20 13.00 5.52 -4.62
C ALA A 20 12.91 4.87 -3.22
N PHE A 21 14.01 4.24 -2.76
CA PHE A 21 14.06 3.67 -1.41
C PHE A 21 13.97 4.73 -0.31
N ALA A 22 14.59 5.90 -0.51
CA ALA A 22 14.43 7.03 0.41
C ALA A 22 12.96 7.50 0.47
N GLY A 23 12.25 7.54 -0.67
CA GLY A 23 10.82 7.87 -0.73
C GLY A 23 9.95 6.87 0.02
N ILE A 24 10.18 5.56 -0.18
CA ILE A 24 9.49 4.51 0.60
C ILE A 24 9.81 4.65 2.09
N GLY A 25 11.09 4.88 2.44
CA GLY A 25 11.51 5.07 3.82
C GLY A 25 10.88 6.31 4.47
N HIS A 26 10.67 7.39 3.71
CA HIS A 26 9.93 8.56 4.17
C HIS A 26 8.48 8.19 4.45
N LEU A 27 7.78 7.60 3.47
CA LEU A 27 6.38 7.17 3.58
C LEU A 27 6.13 6.34 4.86
N LEU A 28 6.96 5.31 5.07
CA LEU A 28 6.81 4.40 6.21
C LEU A 28 7.15 5.02 7.58
N ARG A 29 7.93 6.10 7.62
CA ARG A 29 8.33 6.75 8.87
C ARG A 29 7.43 7.91 9.25
N THR A 30 6.87 8.62 8.27
CA THR A 30 6.11 9.85 8.51
C THR A 30 4.60 9.65 8.45
N GLN A 31 4.11 8.67 7.69
CA GLN A 31 2.69 8.48 7.48
C GLN A 31 2.13 7.33 8.33
N GLY A 32 1.26 7.68 9.28
CA GLY A 32 0.62 6.71 10.18
C GLY A 32 -0.27 5.71 9.44
N ASN A 33 -1.00 6.16 8.40
CA ASN A 33 -1.82 5.29 7.57
C ASN A 33 -0.96 4.25 6.82
N ALA A 34 0.18 4.66 6.24
CA ALA A 34 1.14 3.73 5.65
C ALA A 34 1.64 2.66 6.64
N GLN A 35 1.92 3.05 7.89
CA GLN A 35 2.34 2.10 8.94
C GLN A 35 1.23 1.09 9.26
N ILE A 36 -0.02 1.55 9.38
CA ILE A 36 -1.18 0.67 9.58
C ILE A 36 -1.35 -0.29 8.40
N HIS A 37 -1.27 0.21 7.16
CA HIS A 37 -1.39 -0.63 5.97
C HIS A 37 -0.29 -1.70 5.88
N VAL A 38 0.95 -1.37 6.23
CA VAL A 38 2.04 -2.37 6.32
C VAL A 38 1.79 -3.38 7.44
N ALA A 39 1.33 -2.93 8.62
CA ALA A 39 1.04 -3.82 9.73
C ALA A 39 -0.07 -4.83 9.38
N VAL A 40 -1.20 -4.34 8.85
CA VAL A 40 -2.32 -5.18 8.42
C VAL A 40 -1.93 -6.10 7.26
N GLY A 41 -1.17 -5.60 6.27
CA GLY A 41 -0.64 -6.41 5.18
C GLY A 41 0.29 -7.52 5.68
N SER A 42 1.12 -7.24 6.68
CA SER A 42 2.00 -8.24 7.31
C SER A 42 1.20 -9.32 8.02
N VAL A 43 0.13 -8.94 8.74
CA VAL A 43 -0.80 -9.91 9.35
C VAL A 43 -1.46 -10.78 8.27
N ALA A 44 -1.92 -10.20 7.17
CA ALA A 44 -2.50 -10.96 6.05
C ALA A 44 -1.50 -11.95 5.45
N ILE A 45 -0.23 -11.57 5.29
CA ILE A 45 0.83 -12.48 4.81
C ILE A 45 1.04 -13.64 5.80
N ILE A 46 1.12 -13.35 7.10
CA ILE A 46 1.28 -14.39 8.14
C ILE A 46 0.10 -15.37 8.08
N LEU A 47 -1.13 -14.86 8.03
CA LEU A 47 -2.32 -15.69 7.87
C LEU A 47 -2.27 -16.51 6.57
N GLY A 48 -1.77 -15.93 5.48
CA GLY A 48 -1.55 -16.61 4.22
C GLY A 48 -0.69 -17.87 4.35
N PHE A 49 0.39 -17.78 5.12
CA PHE A 49 1.24 -18.94 5.41
C PHE A 49 0.56 -19.94 6.36
N LEU A 50 -0.06 -19.47 7.44
CA LEU A 50 -0.73 -20.34 8.43
C LEU A 50 -1.85 -21.17 7.81
N PHE A 51 -2.57 -20.60 6.85
CA PHE A 51 -3.69 -21.22 6.17
C PHE A 51 -3.32 -21.94 4.87
N ASN A 52 -2.04 -21.94 4.50
CA ASN A 52 -1.52 -22.54 3.27
C ASN A 52 -2.35 -22.18 2.03
N ILE A 53 -2.52 -20.87 1.80
CA ILE A 53 -3.39 -20.36 0.74
C ILE A 53 -2.83 -20.67 -0.65
N GLU A 54 -3.70 -20.77 -1.64
CA GLU A 54 -3.35 -21.11 -3.00
C GLU A 54 -2.59 -19.99 -3.72
N ARG A 55 -1.92 -20.35 -4.82
CA ARG A 55 -1.11 -19.40 -5.61
C ARG A 55 -1.93 -18.19 -6.09
N GLY A 56 -3.17 -18.40 -6.50
CA GLY A 56 -4.06 -17.31 -6.95
C GLY A 56 -4.37 -16.32 -5.83
N GLU A 57 -4.54 -16.80 -4.61
CA GLU A 57 -4.81 -15.98 -3.43
C GLU A 57 -3.57 -15.20 -3.00
N TRP A 58 -2.38 -15.80 -3.10
CA TRP A 58 -1.12 -15.08 -2.91
C TRP A 58 -0.93 -13.93 -3.90
N LEU A 59 -1.25 -14.16 -5.18
CA LEU A 59 -1.21 -13.10 -6.19
C LEU A 59 -2.18 -11.97 -5.86
N ALA A 60 -3.41 -12.31 -5.43
CA ALA A 60 -4.40 -11.33 -5.01
C ALA A 60 -3.91 -10.53 -3.79
N LEU A 61 -3.40 -11.18 -2.74
CA LEU A 61 -2.87 -10.47 -1.56
C LEU A 61 -1.70 -9.55 -1.93
N ALA A 62 -0.73 -10.06 -2.69
CA ALA A 62 0.43 -9.28 -3.11
C ALA A 62 0.04 -8.03 -3.91
N LEU A 63 -0.87 -8.19 -4.88
CA LEU A 63 -1.39 -7.07 -5.67
C LEU A 63 -2.15 -6.07 -4.80
N THR A 64 -3.02 -6.53 -3.92
CA THR A 64 -3.90 -5.63 -3.16
C THR A 64 -3.11 -4.86 -2.09
N ILE A 65 -2.16 -5.51 -1.40
CA ILE A 65 -1.24 -4.84 -0.46
C ILE A 65 -0.40 -3.78 -1.21
N THR A 66 0.13 -4.14 -2.38
CA THR A 66 0.94 -3.21 -3.19
C THR A 66 0.13 -2.01 -3.66
N LEU A 67 -1.12 -2.22 -4.10
CA LEU A 67 -2.02 -1.15 -4.55
C LEU A 67 -2.36 -0.17 -3.42
N VAL A 68 -2.63 -0.66 -2.22
CA VAL A 68 -2.90 0.21 -1.05
C VAL A 68 -1.68 1.07 -0.73
N LEU A 69 -0.48 0.47 -0.66
CA LEU A 69 0.74 1.23 -0.39
C LEU A 69 1.12 2.20 -1.52
N ALA A 70 0.82 1.83 -2.77
CA ALA A 70 1.01 2.73 -3.91
C ALA A 70 0.05 3.92 -3.86
N ALA A 71 -1.24 3.70 -3.55
CA ALA A 71 -2.22 4.76 -3.37
C ALA A 71 -1.82 5.70 -2.22
N GLU A 72 -1.38 5.14 -1.09
CA GLU A 72 -0.88 5.91 0.05
C GLU A 72 0.35 6.75 -0.33
N GLY A 73 1.31 6.17 -1.07
CA GLY A 73 2.46 6.89 -1.58
C GLY A 73 2.09 8.05 -2.53
N VAL A 74 1.10 7.85 -3.40
CA VAL A 74 0.57 8.91 -4.26
C VAL A 74 -0.15 9.97 -3.42
N ASN A 75 -0.92 9.58 -2.40
CA ASN A 75 -1.58 10.52 -1.49
C ASN A 75 -0.56 11.46 -0.82
N THR A 76 0.50 10.89 -0.24
CA THR A 76 1.57 11.69 0.38
C THR A 76 2.29 12.60 -0.62
N ALA A 77 2.51 12.13 -1.85
CA ALA A 77 3.12 12.96 -2.89
C ALA A 77 2.22 14.15 -3.28
N VAL A 78 0.91 13.92 -3.41
CA VAL A 78 -0.07 14.98 -3.69
C VAL A 78 -0.14 15.97 -2.53
N GLU A 79 -0.21 15.49 -1.28
CA GLU A 79 -0.18 16.34 -0.08
C GLU A 79 1.06 17.23 -0.06
N ALA A 80 2.26 16.66 -0.28
CA ALA A 80 3.51 17.40 -0.29
C ALA A 80 3.54 18.49 -1.38
N VAL A 81 3.03 18.22 -2.58
CA VAL A 81 2.94 19.21 -3.66
C VAL A 81 1.93 20.30 -3.34
N VAL A 82 0.76 19.95 -2.79
CA VAL A 82 -0.27 20.92 -2.43
C VAL A 82 0.22 21.82 -1.30
N ASP A 83 0.88 21.27 -0.28
CA ASP A 83 1.46 22.03 0.84
C ASP A 83 2.60 22.96 0.39
N LEU A 84 3.35 22.57 -0.65
CA LEU A 84 4.37 23.42 -1.24
C LEU A 84 3.76 24.63 -1.99
N VAL A 85 2.66 24.42 -2.72
CA VAL A 85 2.08 25.43 -3.63
C VAL A 85 1.06 26.33 -2.94
N THR A 86 0.42 25.85 -1.88
CA THR A 86 -0.72 26.54 -1.24
C THR A 86 -0.58 26.50 0.29
N PRO A 87 0.06 27.54 0.87
CA PRO A 87 0.29 27.62 2.33
C PRO A 87 -0.98 27.89 3.15
N GLY A 88 -2.07 28.32 2.51
CA GLY A 88 -3.35 28.64 3.14
C GLY A 88 -4.50 27.82 2.56
N PHE A 89 -5.71 28.02 3.06
CA PHE A 89 -6.86 27.30 2.52
C PHE A 89 -7.16 27.71 1.07
N HIS A 90 -7.30 26.71 0.18
CA HIS A 90 -7.80 26.91 -1.18
C HIS A 90 -8.80 25.81 -1.54
N PRO A 91 -9.98 26.14 -2.11
CA PRO A 91 -11.00 25.14 -2.43
C PRO A 91 -10.49 23.98 -3.30
N LEU A 92 -9.67 24.27 -4.32
CA LEU A 92 -9.06 23.23 -5.17
C LEU A 92 -8.03 22.38 -4.44
N ALA A 93 -7.27 22.96 -3.49
CA ALA A 93 -6.31 22.22 -2.68
C ALA A 93 -7.04 21.22 -1.76
N LYS A 94 -8.19 21.63 -1.20
CA LYS A 94 -9.08 20.73 -0.45
C LYS A 94 -9.55 19.57 -1.33
N ILE A 95 -10.06 19.84 -2.53
CA ILE A 95 -10.53 18.79 -3.45
C ILE A 95 -9.39 17.81 -3.79
N ALA A 96 -8.19 18.32 -4.10
CA ALA A 96 -7.05 17.48 -4.44
C ALA A 96 -6.67 16.52 -3.29
N LYS A 97 -6.59 17.04 -2.06
CA LYS A 97 -6.31 16.23 -0.87
C LYS A 97 -7.42 15.24 -0.56
N ASP A 98 -8.68 15.68 -0.63
CA ASP A 98 -9.84 14.81 -0.36
C ASP A 98 -9.92 13.64 -1.35
N VAL A 99 -9.68 13.89 -2.64
CA VAL A 99 -9.67 12.85 -3.68
C VAL A 99 -8.51 11.88 -3.50
N ALA A 100 -7.32 12.40 -3.14
CA ALA A 100 -6.16 11.57 -2.88
C ALA A 100 -6.39 10.63 -1.68
N ALA A 101 -6.90 11.15 -0.56
CA ALA A 101 -7.27 10.35 0.60
C ALA A 101 -8.42 9.36 0.29
N GLY A 102 -9.43 9.80 -0.48
CA GLY A 102 -10.52 8.94 -0.93
C GLY A 102 -10.05 7.76 -1.80
N THR A 103 -8.98 7.95 -2.58
CA THR A 103 -8.37 6.89 -3.38
C THR A 103 -7.72 5.82 -2.49
N VAL A 104 -7.01 6.24 -1.44
CA VAL A 104 -6.47 5.30 -0.43
C VAL A 104 -7.61 4.50 0.18
N LEU A 105 -8.70 5.16 0.61
CA LEU A 105 -9.87 4.49 1.19
C LEU A 105 -10.46 3.45 0.24
N LEU A 106 -10.61 3.78 -1.04
CA LEU A 106 -11.14 2.84 -2.04
C LEU A 106 -10.26 1.60 -2.17
N THR A 107 -8.94 1.76 -2.23
CA THR A 107 -8.01 0.63 -2.28
C THR A 107 -8.03 -0.20 -1.00
N ALA A 108 -8.17 0.44 0.17
CA ALA A 108 -8.27 -0.24 1.46
C ALA A 108 -9.55 -1.07 1.58
N ILE A 109 -10.68 -0.56 1.11
CA ILE A 109 -11.94 -1.33 1.02
C ILE A 109 -11.75 -2.55 0.12
N GLY A 110 -11.13 -2.37 -1.05
CA GLY A 110 -10.79 -3.48 -1.94
C GLY A 110 -9.92 -4.54 -1.26
N ALA A 111 -8.91 -4.13 -0.49
CA ALA A 111 -8.06 -5.01 0.29
C ALA A 111 -8.83 -5.81 1.35
N VAL A 112 -9.77 -5.17 2.03
CA VAL A 112 -10.65 -5.85 3.00
C VAL A 112 -11.51 -6.89 2.29
N VAL A 113 -12.11 -6.57 1.14
CA VAL A 113 -12.93 -7.52 0.37
C VAL A 113 -12.10 -8.73 -0.05
N VAL A 114 -10.91 -8.52 -0.60
CA VAL A 114 -9.99 -9.62 -0.97
C VAL A 114 -9.62 -10.45 0.27
N GLY A 115 -9.28 -9.80 1.38
CA GLY A 115 -8.96 -10.48 2.64
C GLY A 115 -10.12 -11.32 3.16
N LEU A 116 -11.35 -10.84 3.07
CA LEU A 116 -12.54 -11.61 3.44
C LEU A 116 -12.73 -12.83 2.52
N ILE A 117 -12.59 -12.67 1.21
CA ILE A 117 -12.72 -13.79 0.26
C ILE A 117 -11.70 -14.89 0.57
N VAL A 118 -10.45 -14.50 0.87
CA VAL A 118 -9.35 -15.44 1.15
C VAL A 118 -9.48 -16.07 2.54
N PHE A 119 -9.72 -15.28 3.58
CA PHE A 119 -9.58 -15.76 4.96
C PHE A 119 -10.90 -16.15 5.64
N LEU A 120 -12.04 -15.58 5.24
CA LEU A 120 -13.31 -15.83 5.93
C LEU A 120 -13.75 -17.30 5.92
N PRO A 121 -13.67 -18.06 4.81
CA PRO A 121 -14.04 -19.47 4.81
C PRO A 121 -13.20 -20.31 5.77
N ARG A 122 -11.92 -19.96 5.89
CA ARG A 122 -10.94 -20.70 6.71
C ARG A 122 -11.09 -20.38 8.19
N LEU A 123 -11.30 -19.11 8.51
CA LEU A 123 -11.61 -18.66 9.87
C LEU A 123 -12.92 -19.26 10.36
N TRP A 124 -13.93 -19.33 9.49
CA TRP A 124 -15.20 -20.00 9.81
C TRP A 124 -14.99 -21.49 10.05
N ALA A 125 -14.23 -22.19 9.21
CA ALA A 125 -13.95 -23.61 9.41
C ALA A 125 -13.23 -23.90 10.74
N LEU A 126 -12.34 -23.00 11.19
CA LEU A 126 -11.70 -23.11 12.50
C LEU A 126 -12.66 -22.81 13.68
N ALA A 127 -13.57 -21.84 13.51
CA ALA A 127 -14.46 -21.39 14.59
C ALA A 127 -15.72 -22.25 14.74
N ALA A 128 -16.23 -22.81 13.63
CA ALA A 128 -17.50 -23.54 13.57
C ALA A 128 -17.64 -24.67 14.61
N PRO A 129 -16.61 -25.50 14.90
CA PRO A 129 -16.72 -26.53 15.93
C PRO A 129 -17.02 -25.98 17.33
N TRP A 130 -16.47 -24.82 17.67
CA TRP A 130 -16.66 -24.17 18.97
C TRP A 130 -18.02 -23.49 19.09
N VAL A 131 -18.51 -22.92 17.98
CA VAL A 131 -19.81 -22.25 17.92
C VAL A 131 -20.95 -23.27 17.94
N MET A 132 -20.85 -24.32 17.13
CA MET A 132 -21.88 -25.37 17.03
C MET A 132 -21.87 -26.34 18.21
N GLY A 133 -20.72 -26.52 18.89
CA GLY A 133 -20.64 -27.33 20.12
C GLY A 133 -21.12 -26.62 21.38
N ALA A 134 -21.39 -25.30 21.31
CA ALA A 134 -21.90 -24.49 22.41
C ALA A 134 -23.41 -24.18 22.30
N LEU A 135 -24.07 -24.66 21.25
CA LEU A 135 -25.53 -24.58 21.01
C LEU A 135 -26.16 -25.96 21.23
#